data_AF-A0A537AZK7-F1
#
_entry.id   AF-A0A537AZK7-F1
#
_cell.length_a   1.000
_cell.length_b   1.000
_cell.length_c   1.000
_cell.angle_alpha   90.00
_cell.angle_beta   90.00
_cell.angle_gamma   90.00
#
_symmetry.space_group_name_H-M   'P 1'
#
loop_
_entity.id
_entity.type
_entity.pdbx_description
1 polymer ?
#
loop_
_entity_poly.entity_id
_entity_poly.type
_entity_poly.pdbx_seq_one_letter_code
_entity_poly.pdbx_strand_id
1 'polypeptide(L)' 'CGTNCDLLRTFRDSCGAVAARPKRVASDTGASREIAEAKALRKCGDNCKIAVWACTSEK' A
#
# COMPACT_ATOMS: atom_id res chain seq x y z
N CYS A 1 -5.16 16.04 1.85
CA CYS A 1 -4.26 15.92 0.69
C CYS A 1 -4.07 17.31 0.08
N GLY A 2 -2.82 17.81 -0.02
CA GLY A 2 -2.51 19.12 -0.59
C GLY A 2 -2.48 19.11 -2.12
N THR A 3 -1.90 20.14 -2.74
CA THR A 3 -1.86 20.35 -4.21
C THR A 3 -0.90 19.44 -4.99
N ASN A 4 0.05 18.77 -4.32
CA ASN A 4 0.96 17.80 -4.93
C ASN A 4 0.67 16.40 -4.38
N CYS A 5 -0.19 15.67 -5.07
CA CYS A 5 -0.53 14.29 -4.73
C CYS A 5 -0.08 13.37 -5.86
N ASP A 6 0.80 12.43 -5.56
CA ASP A 6 1.23 11.40 -6.51
C ASP A 6 0.35 10.16 -6.39
N LEU A 7 -0.08 9.63 -7.54
CA LEU A 7 -0.79 8.35 -7.59
C LEU A 7 0.20 7.20 -7.35
N LEU A 8 0.12 6.59 -6.16
CA LEU A 8 1.00 5.47 -5.79
C LEU A 8 0.53 4.11 -6.33
N ARG A 9 -0.79 3.87 -6.38
CA ARG A 9 -1.37 2.61 -6.88
C ARG A 9 -2.87 2.75 -7.12
N THR A 10 -3.36 2.11 -8.19
CA THR A 10 -4.78 1.84 -8.42
C THR A 10 -5.03 0.35 -8.23
N PHE A 11 -6.15 -0.01 -7.59
CA PHE A 11 -6.57 -1.39 -7.37
C PHE A 11 -8.10 -1.50 -7.37
N ARG A 12 -8.64 -2.66 -7.74
CA ARG A 12 -10.06 -2.99 -7.82
C ARG A 12 -10.26 -4.38 -7.22
N ASP A 13 -11.39 -4.62 -6.56
CA ASP A 13 -11.75 -5.92 -5.94
C ASP A 13 -10.67 -6.53 -5.06
N SER A 14 -9.91 -5.66 -4.40
CA SER A 14 -8.75 -6.04 -3.61
C SER A 14 -8.45 -4.98 -2.56
N CYS A 15 -7.51 -5.32 -1.68
CA CYS A 15 -6.89 -4.37 -0.76
C CYS A 15 -5.54 -3.91 -1.32
N GLY A 16 -5.24 -2.63 -1.17
CA GLY A 16 -3.93 -2.05 -1.42
C GLY A 16 -3.31 -1.56 -0.13
N ALA A 17 -2.00 -1.71 0.02
CA ALA A 17 -1.24 -1.16 1.13
C ALA A 17 0.03 -0.47 0.63
N VAL A 18 0.46 0.54 1.38
CA VAL A 18 1.68 1.29 1.15
C VAL A 18 2.55 1.17 2.39
N ALA A 19 3.75 0.64 2.20
CA ALA A 19 4.81 0.64 3.18
C ALA A 19 5.81 1.76 2.88
N ALA A 20 6.22 2.50 3.90
CA ALA A 20 7.16 3.61 3.76
C ALA A 20 8.23 3.58 4.84
N ARG A 21 9.39 4.13 4.47
CA ARG A 21 10.49 4.57 5.33
C ARG A 21 11.04 5.90 4.78
N PRO A 22 11.88 6.65 5.52
CA PRO A 22 12.27 8.02 5.15
C PRO A 22 12.84 8.23 3.73
N LYS A 23 13.34 7.18 3.06
CA LYS A 23 13.89 7.25 1.70
C LYS A 23 13.27 6.26 0.71
N ARG A 24 12.23 5.51 1.10
CA ARG A 24 11.62 4.50 0.22
C ARG A 24 10.15 4.32 0.53
N VAL A 25 9.36 4.30 -0.52
CA VAL A 25 7.95 3.94 -0.48
C VAL A 25 7.75 2.74 -1.40
N ALA A 26 6.96 1.77 -0.98
CA ALA A 26 6.55 0.64 -1.80
C ALA A 26 5.07 0.36 -1.56
N SER A 27 4.36 -0.02 -2.63
CA SER A 27 2.95 -0.37 -2.57
C SER A 27 2.70 -1.73 -3.20
N ASP A 28 1.74 -2.46 -2.65
CA ASP A 28 1.24 -3.69 -3.24
C ASP A 28 -0.22 -3.99 -2.89
N THR A 29 -0.79 -4.97 -3.60
CA THR A 29 -2.19 -5.38 -3.46
C THR A 29 -2.34 -6.83 -3.01
N GLY A 30 -3.44 -7.12 -2.32
CA GLY A 30 -3.77 -8.42 -1.76
C GLY A 30 -5.28 -8.67 -1.74
N ALA A 31 -5.67 -9.94 -1.66
CA ALA A 31 -7.07 -10.31 -1.51
C ALA A 31 -7.66 -9.87 -0.17
N SER A 32 -6.81 -9.67 0.84
CA SER A 32 -7.16 -9.09 2.14
C SER A 32 -6.16 -8.02 2.54
N ARG A 33 -6.49 -7.26 3.59
CA ARG A 33 -5.63 -6.23 4.17
C ARG A 33 -4.27 -6.82 4.58
N GLU A 34 -4.27 -7.95 5.28
CA GLU A 34 -3.06 -8.59 5.80
C GLU A 34 -2.12 -9.01 4.68
N ILE A 35 -2.69 -9.54 3.59
CA ILE A 35 -1.92 -9.92 2.39
C ILE A 35 -1.31 -8.69 1.72
N ALA A 36 -2.09 -7.61 1.59
CA ALA A 36 -1.61 -6.37 0.99
C ALA A 36 -0.48 -5.75 1.82
N GLU A 37 -0.65 -5.66 3.14
CA GLU A 37 0.36 -5.14 4.07
C GLU A 37 1.65 -5.98 4.04
N ALA A 38 1.53 -7.31 4.13
CA ALA A 38 2.68 -8.22 4.09
C ALA A 38 3.48 -8.08 2.78
N LYS A 39 2.79 -7.98 1.63
CA LYS A 39 3.44 -7.76 0.33
C LYS A 39 4.09 -6.39 0.24
N ALA A 40 3.42 -5.34 0.70
CA ALA A 40 3.98 -3.99 0.71
C ALA A 40 5.26 -3.92 1.57
N LEU A 41 5.25 -4.52 2.77
CA LEU A 41 6.42 -4.62 3.63
C LEU A 41 7.55 -5.41 2.97
N ARG A 42 7.25 -6.60 2.43
CA ARG A 42 8.23 -7.45 1.74
C ARG A 42 8.89 -6.73 0.57
N LYS A 43 8.11 -5.94 -0.19
CA LYS A 43 8.60 -5.17 -1.34
C LYS A 43 9.43 -3.96 -0.92
N CYS A 44 9.11 -3.35 0.22
CA CYS A 44 9.84 -2.22 0.75
C CYS A 44 11.21 -2.64 1.33
N GLY A 45 11.25 -3.81 2.00
CA GLY A 45 12.41 -4.37 2.69
C GLY A 45 12.48 -3.95 4.15
N ASP A 46 13.66 -4.08 4.75
CA ASP A 46 13.84 -3.82 6.18
C ASP A 46 13.56 -2.37 6.58
N ASN A 47 13.10 -2.21 7.83
CA ASN A 47 12.74 -0.94 8.47
C ASN A 47 11.60 -0.15 7.78
N CYS A 48 10.78 -0.82 6.97
CA CYS A 48 9.55 -0.23 6.46
C CYS A 48 8.38 -0.47 7.41
N LYS A 49 7.46 0.50 7.46
CA LYS A 49 6.21 0.42 8.21
C LYS A 49 5.04 0.70 7.29
N ILE A 50 3.88 0.12 7.58
CA ILE A 50 2.64 0.45 6.85
C ILE A 50 2.27 1.90 7.14
N ALA A 51 2.18 2.71 6.09
CA ALA A 51 1.77 4.10 6.18
C ALA A 51 0.26 4.26 5.93
N VAL A 52 -0.28 3.52 4.94
CA VAL A 52 -1.70 3.53 4.61
C VAL A 52 -2.11 2.21 3.97
N TRP A 53 -3.38 1.84 4.14
CA TRP A 53 -4.02 0.73 3.46
C TRP A 53 -5.48 1.09 3.15
N ALA A 54 -6.05 0.46 2.13
CA ALA A 54 -7.46 0.57 1.80
C ALA A 54 -7.93 -0.69 1.06
N CYS A 55 -9.22 -1.01 1.18
CA CYS A 55 -9.85 -2.11 0.46
C CYS A 55 -11.00 -1.58 -0.39
N THR A 56 -11.09 -2.06 -1.62
CA THR A 56 -12.24 -1.80 -2.50
C THR A 56 -13.01 -3.11 -2.64
N SER A 57 -14.30 -3.08 -2.33
CA SER A 57 -15.26 -4.11 -2.69
C SER A 57 -16.13 -3.58 -3.82
N GLU A 58 -16.27 -4.32 -4.92
CA GLU A 58 -17.39 -4.11 -5.84
C GLU A 58 -18.70 -4.16 -5.05
N LYS A 59 -19.52 -3.13 -5.24
CA LYS A 59 -20.89 -3.04 -4.73
C LYS A 59 -21.86 -3.55 -5.77
#